data_AF-G7J685-F1
#
_entry.id   AF-G7J685-F1
#
_cell.length_a   1.000
_cell.length_b   1.000
_cell.length_c   1.000
_cell.angle_alpha   90.00
_cell.angle_beta   90.00
_cell.angle_gamma   90.00
#
_symmetry.space_group_name_H-M   'P 1'
#
loop_
_entity.id
_entity.type
_entity.pdbx_description
1 polymer ?
#
loop_
_entity_poly.entity_id
_entity_poly.type
_entity_poly.pdbx_seq_one_letter_code
_entity_poly.pdbx_strand_id
1 'polypeptide(L)'
;MAMKDQINDEPILSKRDYINIHSHPNLIKILRKQGDQEVLFADKVLKFTSSGKMKSRILLITDFAIYIVDPELDSLKRRIALAAVDKLCLSKLNDNFLAVIVPSEYDLLLASARKMEIVIAFNEATMKSSDYELEVVSSNRFEYNAASDLVKEIEFEEVEGMCQKFWSVFHFPLIYEYRGKCVDGELSSTYMSHAMLFLLCIVLSVTFF
;
A
#
# COMPACT_ATOMS: atom_id res chain seq x y z
N MET A 1 41.13 -6.81 -31.23
CA MET A 1 40.09 -7.66 -30.64
C MET A 1 39.57 -6.90 -29.43
N ALA A 2 38.46 -6.17 -29.59
CA ALA A 2 37.92 -5.35 -28.51
C ALA A 2 37.32 -6.26 -27.44
N MET A 3 37.80 -6.12 -26.20
CA MET A 3 37.14 -6.68 -25.02
C MET A 3 35.77 -6.02 -24.92
N LYS A 4 34.71 -6.81 -25.08
CA LYS A 4 33.37 -6.39 -24.67
C LYS A 4 33.41 -6.31 -23.15
N ASP A 5 33.39 -5.09 -22.62
CA ASP A 5 33.03 -4.87 -21.23
C ASP A 5 31.59 -5.39 -21.05
N GLN A 6 31.48 -6.59 -20.49
CA GLN A 6 30.23 -7.05 -19.89
C GLN A 6 30.05 -6.23 -18.62
N ILE A 7 29.45 -5.05 -18.76
CA ILE A 7 28.80 -4.42 -17.61
C ILE A 7 27.71 -5.42 -17.22
N ASN A 8 27.87 -6.04 -16.05
CA ASN A 8 26.83 -6.89 -15.50
C ASN A 8 25.58 -6.02 -15.32
N ASP A 9 24.57 -6.20 -16.18
CA ASP A 9 23.24 -5.55 -16.11
C ASP A 9 22.43 -6.09 -14.91
N GLU A 10 23.03 -6.13 -13.73
CA GLU A 10 22.34 -6.37 -12.47
C GLU A 10 21.80 -5.03 -11.96
N PRO A 11 20.54 -4.97 -11.49
CA PRO A 11 19.98 -3.73 -10.99
C PRO A 11 20.77 -3.25 -9.78
N ILE A 12 21.07 -1.95 -9.75
CA ILE A 12 21.71 -1.26 -8.64
C ILE A 12 20.79 -1.35 -7.43
N LEU A 13 21.34 -1.85 -6.32
CA LEU A 13 20.59 -2.11 -5.11
C LEU A 13 20.69 -0.94 -4.14
N SER A 14 19.54 -0.45 -3.67
CA SER A 14 19.50 0.52 -2.57
C SER A 14 19.80 -0.12 -1.23
N LYS A 15 20.12 0.72 -0.24
CA LYS A 15 20.27 0.31 1.17
C LYS A 15 18.96 -0.21 1.80
N ARG A 16 17.84 -0.15 1.08
CA ARG A 16 16.49 -0.50 1.54
C ARG A 16 15.97 -1.77 0.86
N ASP A 17 16.85 -2.76 0.67
CA ASP A 17 16.48 -4.11 0.23
C ASP A 17 16.40 -5.06 1.42
N TYR A 18 15.16 -5.38 1.82
CA TYR A 18 14.84 -6.24 2.96
C TYR A 18 14.44 -7.65 2.55
N ILE A 19 14.38 -7.94 1.25
CA ILE A 19 14.07 -9.27 0.72
C ILE A 19 15.27 -9.93 0.04
N ASN A 20 16.39 -9.21 -0.11
CA ASN A 20 17.54 -9.65 -0.88
C ASN A 20 17.14 -10.02 -2.31
N ILE A 21 16.79 -9.03 -3.14
CA ILE A 21 16.19 -9.23 -4.48
C ILE A 21 17.01 -10.18 -5.36
N HIS A 22 18.33 -10.19 -5.24
CA HIS A 22 19.19 -11.10 -6.01
C HIS A 22 18.95 -12.58 -5.69
N SER A 23 18.38 -12.90 -4.52
CA SER A 23 17.93 -14.25 -4.18
C SER A 23 16.62 -14.66 -4.88
N HIS A 24 15.98 -13.73 -5.62
CA HIS A 24 14.75 -13.92 -6.36
C HIS A 24 14.94 -13.70 -7.88
N PRO A 25 15.42 -14.71 -8.64
CA PRO A 25 15.73 -14.57 -10.08
C PRO A 25 14.55 -14.12 -10.94
N ASN A 26 13.32 -14.44 -10.53
CA ASN A 26 12.11 -14.02 -11.25
C ASN A 26 11.87 -12.51 -11.13
N LEU A 27 12.18 -11.90 -9.98
CA LEU A 27 12.09 -10.45 -9.80
C LEU A 27 13.11 -9.73 -10.69
N ILE A 28 14.35 -10.21 -10.71
CA ILE A 28 15.40 -9.66 -11.59
C ILE A 28 14.98 -9.72 -13.07
N LYS A 29 14.37 -10.83 -13.51
CA LYS A 29 13.82 -10.95 -14.87
C LYS A 29 12.71 -9.95 -15.16
N ILE A 30 11.82 -9.70 -14.20
CA ILE A 30 10.73 -8.72 -14.34
C ILE A 30 11.32 -7.32 -14.49
N LEU A 31 12.26 -6.92 -13.63
CA LEU A 31 12.90 -5.61 -13.66
C LEU A 31 13.64 -5.37 -14.99
N ARG A 32 14.47 -6.34 -15.41
CA ARG A 32 15.17 -6.28 -16.71
C ARG A 32 14.23 -6.15 -17.90
N LYS A 33 13.10 -6.87 -17.90
CA LYS A 33 12.10 -6.80 -18.98
C LYS A 33 11.48 -5.40 -19.09
N GLN A 34 11.37 -4.68 -17.98
CA GLN A 34 10.82 -3.33 -17.94
C GLN A 34 11.88 -2.24 -18.14
N GLY A 35 13.16 -2.61 -18.14
CA GLY A 35 14.28 -1.67 -18.27
C GLY A 35 14.62 -0.93 -16.98
N ASP A 36 14.06 -1.35 -15.83
CA ASP A 36 14.39 -0.77 -14.52
C ASP A 36 15.77 -1.25 -14.07
N GLN A 37 16.65 -0.28 -13.82
CA GLN A 37 18.05 -0.53 -13.44
C GLN A 37 18.33 -0.27 -11.97
N GLU A 38 17.46 0.39 -11.23
CA GLU A 38 17.67 0.70 -9.83
C GLU A 38 16.45 0.32 -8.99
N VAL A 39 16.67 -0.38 -7.87
CA VAL A 39 15.61 -0.64 -6.90
C VAL A 39 15.85 0.18 -5.63
N LEU A 40 15.00 1.17 -5.43
CA LEU A 40 15.05 2.13 -4.34
C LEU A 40 14.45 1.59 -3.04
N PHE A 41 13.56 0.61 -3.10
CA PHE A 41 13.02 -0.06 -1.92
C PHE A 41 12.50 -1.45 -2.29
N ALA A 42 12.70 -2.42 -1.40
CA ALA A 42 12.11 -3.75 -1.52
C ALA A 42 11.81 -4.35 -0.14
N ASP A 43 10.53 -4.58 0.15
CA ASP A 43 10.11 -5.26 1.39
C ASP A 43 8.78 -6.00 1.20
N LYS A 44 8.47 -6.90 2.13
CA LYS A 44 7.13 -7.47 2.28
C LYS A 44 6.22 -6.46 2.99
N VAL A 45 5.05 -6.23 2.42
CA VAL A 45 4.01 -5.34 2.94
C VAL A 45 2.67 -6.08 3.02
N LEU A 46 1.77 -5.60 3.86
CA LEU A 46 0.38 -6.04 3.86
C LEU A 46 -0.43 -5.16 2.92
N LYS A 47 -0.95 -5.75 1.84
CA LYS A 47 -1.89 -5.09 0.93
C LYS A 47 -3.32 -5.40 1.31
N PHE A 48 -4.15 -4.36 1.41
CA PHE A 48 -5.59 -4.50 1.60
C PHE A 48 -6.28 -4.64 0.23
N THR A 49 -7.18 -5.61 0.12
CA THR A 49 -8.00 -5.82 -1.08
C THR A 49 -9.29 -5.01 -1.01
N SER A 50 -9.99 -4.86 -2.15
CA SER A 50 -11.33 -4.27 -2.20
C SER A 50 -12.33 -4.96 -1.26
N SER A 51 -12.14 -6.24 -0.95
CA SER A 51 -12.96 -6.98 0.02
C SER A 51 -12.59 -6.73 1.50
N GLY A 52 -11.53 -5.97 1.77
CA GLY A 52 -11.00 -5.76 3.13
C GLY A 52 -10.03 -6.85 3.61
N LYS A 53 -9.92 -7.98 2.89
CA LYS A 53 -8.89 -9.00 3.18
C LYS A 53 -7.49 -8.43 2.96
N MET A 54 -6.56 -8.79 3.82
CA MET A 54 -5.14 -8.50 3.60
C MET A 54 -4.46 -9.64 2.88
N LYS A 55 -3.44 -9.29 2.10
CA LYS A 55 -2.52 -10.24 1.49
C LYS A 55 -1.10 -9.73 1.68
N SER A 56 -0.21 -10.62 2.09
CA SER A 56 1.23 -10.34 2.04
C SER A 56 1.67 -10.18 0.58
N ARG A 57 2.38 -9.10 0.27
CA ARG A 57 2.90 -8.78 -1.05
C ARG A 57 4.31 -8.24 -0.93
N ILE A 58 5.13 -8.47 -1.94
CA ILE A 58 6.39 -7.73 -2.07
C ILE A 58 6.07 -6.41 -2.74
N LEU A 59 6.50 -5.31 -2.13
CA LEU A 59 6.50 -3.97 -2.70
C LEU A 59 7.93 -3.69 -3.20
N LEU A 60 8.08 -3.43 -4.49
CA LEU A 60 9.33 -2.85 -5.03
C LEU A 60 9.04 -1.44 -5.52
N ILE A 61 9.96 -0.53 -5.27
CA ILE A 61 9.95 0.83 -5.80
C ILE A 61 11.24 1.01 -6.58
N THR A 62 11.12 1.37 -7.86
CA THR A 62 12.25 1.69 -8.74
C THR A 62 12.25 3.18 -9.05
N ASP A 63 13.14 3.61 -9.94
CA ASP A 63 13.20 4.95 -10.52
C ASP A 63 12.07 5.25 -11.53
N PHE A 64 11.36 4.24 -12.05
CA PHE A 64 10.26 4.44 -12.99
C PHE A 64 8.89 3.96 -12.51
N ALA A 65 8.83 2.95 -11.64
CA ALA A 65 7.58 2.29 -11.30
C ALA A 65 7.58 1.63 -9.92
N ILE A 66 6.37 1.31 -9.46
CA ILE A 66 6.11 0.50 -8.28
C ILE A 66 5.59 -0.85 -8.73
N TYR A 67 6.07 -1.90 -8.07
CA TYR A 67 5.69 -3.28 -8.34
C TYR A 67 5.05 -3.90 -7.12
N ILE A 68 3.90 -4.55 -7.35
CA ILE A 68 3.25 -5.42 -6.37
C ILE A 68 3.43 -6.85 -6.86
N VAL A 69 4.21 -7.63 -6.13
CA VAL A 69 4.54 -9.00 -6.47
C VAL A 69 3.96 -9.96 -5.43
N ASP A 70 3.51 -11.11 -5.91
CA ASP A 70 3.09 -12.20 -5.04
C ASP A 70 4.32 -12.98 -4.55
N PRO A 71 4.57 -13.03 -3.23
CA PRO A 71 5.78 -13.63 -2.66
C PRO A 71 5.81 -15.16 -2.77
N GLU A 72 4.68 -15.82 -3.00
CA GLU A 72 4.63 -17.29 -3.10
C GLU A 72 4.98 -17.76 -4.51
N LEU A 73 4.59 -16.98 -5.53
CA LEU A 73 4.73 -17.34 -6.94
C LEU A 73 5.79 -16.50 -7.66
N ASP A 74 6.42 -15.53 -6.99
CA ASP A 74 7.26 -14.48 -7.57
C ASP A 74 6.64 -13.85 -8.84
N SER A 75 5.31 -13.72 -8.83
CA SER A 75 4.54 -13.29 -10.00
C SER A 75 4.10 -11.84 -9.86
N LEU A 76 4.38 -11.03 -10.89
CA LEU A 76 3.94 -9.64 -10.95
C LEU A 76 2.40 -9.57 -10.95
N LYS A 77 1.83 -8.91 -9.94
CA LYS A 77 0.37 -8.69 -9.84
C LYS A 77 -0.03 -7.34 -10.37
N ARG A 78 0.81 -6.31 -10.17
CA ARG A 78 0.55 -4.96 -10.66
C ARG A 78 1.86 -4.20 -10.82
N ARG A 79 1.95 -3.41 -11.87
CA ARG A 79 2.99 -2.39 -12.06
C ARG A 79 2.28 -1.04 -12.21
N ILE A 80 2.74 -0.03 -11.48
CA ILE A 80 2.20 1.33 -11.50
C ILE A 80 3.36 2.25 -11.87
N ALA A 81 3.24 3.01 -12.95
CA ALA A 81 4.25 4.01 -13.29
C ALA A 81 4.27 5.11 -12.21
N LEU A 82 5.45 5.60 -11.83
CA LEU A 82 5.54 6.67 -10.83
C LEU A 82 4.80 7.94 -11.27
N ALA A 83 4.82 8.25 -12.57
CA ALA A 83 4.08 9.37 -13.14
C ALA A 83 2.54 9.23 -13.04
N ALA A 84 2.03 8.04 -12.70
CA ALA A 84 0.60 7.82 -12.46
C ALA A 84 0.20 8.03 -10.99
N VAL A 85 1.17 8.18 -10.09
CA VAL A 85 0.93 8.41 -8.66
C VAL A 85 0.75 9.91 -8.42
N ASP A 86 -0.36 10.27 -7.80
CA ASP A 86 -0.69 11.67 -7.47
C ASP A 86 -0.06 12.06 -6.12
N LYS A 87 -0.33 11.26 -5.09
CA LYS A 87 0.12 11.53 -3.73
C LYS A 87 0.15 10.27 -2.86
N LEU A 88 0.82 10.40 -1.72
CA LEU A 88 0.75 9.45 -0.62
C LEU A 88 -0.16 9.99 0.47
N CYS A 89 -1.02 9.15 1.02
CA CYS A 89 -1.80 9.48 2.20
C CYS A 89 -1.33 8.64 3.39
N LEU A 90 -0.98 9.28 4.49
CA LEU A 90 -0.47 8.67 5.72
C LEU A 90 -1.43 8.94 6.87
N SER A 91 -1.59 7.97 7.76
CA SER A 91 -2.19 8.23 9.07
C SER A 91 -1.32 9.18 9.90
N LYS A 92 -1.94 10.06 10.69
CA LYS A 92 -1.23 10.92 11.66
C LYS A 92 -0.81 10.15 12.91
N LEU A 93 -1.33 8.94 13.10
CA LEU A 93 -0.98 8.09 14.24
C LEU A 93 0.37 7.40 14.02
N ASN A 94 0.98 6.94 15.12
CA ASN A 94 2.16 6.09 15.06
C ASN A 94 1.79 4.66 14.65
N ASP A 95 1.24 4.53 13.46
CA ASP A 95 0.89 3.28 12.81
C ASP A 95 1.71 3.06 11.54
N ASN A 96 1.47 1.93 10.90
CA ASN A 96 2.22 1.46 9.74
C ASN A 96 1.50 1.71 8.41
N PHE A 97 0.43 2.50 8.35
CA PHE A 97 -0.40 2.60 7.15
C PHE A 97 -0.03 3.73 6.22
N LEU A 98 -0.19 3.42 4.93
CA LEU A 98 -0.13 4.38 3.86
C LEU A 98 -1.10 3.99 2.74
N ALA A 99 -1.58 4.98 2.02
CA ALA A 99 -2.23 4.81 0.73
C ALA A 99 -1.41 5.48 -0.37
N VAL A 100 -1.37 4.84 -1.53
CA VAL A 100 -0.80 5.37 -2.77
C VAL A 100 -1.98 5.71 -3.68
N ILE A 101 -2.18 7.00 -3.95
CA ILE A 101 -3.29 7.48 -4.76
C ILE A 101 -2.88 7.50 -6.23
N VAL A 102 -3.68 6.83 -7.08
CA VAL A 102 -3.38 6.58 -8.49
C VAL A 102 -4.62 6.92 -9.31
N PRO A 103 -4.84 8.20 -9.69
CA PRO A 103 -6.09 8.65 -10.30
C PRO A 103 -6.45 7.98 -11.63
N SER A 104 -5.44 7.46 -12.34
CA SER A 104 -5.65 6.77 -13.62
C SER A 104 -6.22 5.35 -13.46
N GLU A 105 -6.24 4.82 -12.23
CA GLU A 105 -6.77 3.50 -11.90
C GLU A 105 -7.24 3.45 -10.43
N TYR A 106 -7.13 2.30 -9.74
CA TYR A 106 -7.49 2.16 -8.32
C TYR A 106 -6.28 2.34 -7.40
N ASP A 107 -6.51 2.80 -6.18
CA ASP A 107 -5.47 3.12 -5.21
C ASP A 107 -4.88 1.86 -4.55
N LEU A 108 -3.73 2.02 -3.89
CA LEU A 108 -3.16 0.97 -3.04
C LEU A 108 -3.27 1.39 -1.58
N LEU A 109 -3.85 0.53 -0.77
CA LEU A 109 -3.80 0.66 0.68
C LEU A 109 -2.87 -0.41 1.25
N LEU A 110 -1.86 0.02 1.99
CA LEU A 110 -0.77 -0.80 2.49
C LEU A 110 -0.52 -0.59 3.99
N ALA A 111 0.04 -1.61 4.64
CA ALA A 111 0.70 -1.47 5.94
C ALA A 111 2.13 -2.01 5.88
N SER A 112 3.09 -1.25 6.43
CA SER A 112 4.50 -1.60 6.54
C SER A 112 5.15 -0.94 7.76
N ALA A 113 5.94 -1.72 8.51
CA ALA A 113 6.79 -1.18 9.59
C ALA A 113 7.82 -0.15 9.09
N ARG A 114 8.07 -0.12 7.78
CA ARG A 114 9.00 0.79 7.10
C ARG A 114 8.27 1.89 6.33
N LYS A 115 7.10 2.32 6.81
CA LYS A 115 6.27 3.37 6.20
C LYS A 115 7.10 4.59 5.77
N MET A 116 7.98 5.08 6.65
CA MET A 116 8.82 6.25 6.33
C MET A 116 9.87 5.96 5.27
N GLU A 117 10.46 4.77 5.25
CA GLU A 117 11.42 4.39 4.21
C GLU A 117 10.74 4.29 2.84
N ILE A 118 9.50 3.82 2.79
CA ILE A 118 8.68 3.83 1.58
C ILE A 118 8.49 5.27 1.07
N VAL A 119 8.09 6.20 1.95
CA VAL A 119 7.92 7.62 1.59
C VAL A 119 9.22 8.20 1.04
N ILE A 120 10.35 7.94 1.70
CA ILE A 120 11.66 8.42 1.23
C ILE A 120 11.99 7.81 -0.15
N ALA A 121 11.72 6.53 -0.37
CA ALA A 121 11.96 5.88 -1.66
C ALA A 121 11.11 6.47 -2.78
N PHE A 122 9.85 6.82 -2.52
CA PHE A 122 9.00 7.54 -3.46
C PHE A 122 9.59 8.92 -3.82
N ASN A 123 9.97 9.72 -2.82
CA ASN A 123 10.52 11.05 -3.05
C ASN A 123 11.85 10.97 -3.83
N GLU A 124 12.73 10.04 -3.49
CA GLU A 124 13.97 9.82 -4.25
C GLU A 124 13.68 9.45 -5.71
N ALA A 125 12.65 8.63 -5.96
CA ALA A 125 12.28 8.22 -7.31
C ALA A 125 11.70 9.39 -8.14
N THR A 126 10.84 10.23 -7.55
CA THR A 126 10.24 11.36 -8.25
C THR A 126 11.22 12.51 -8.48
N MET A 127 12.10 12.78 -7.50
CA MET A 127 13.19 13.74 -7.64
C MET A 127 14.11 13.39 -8.82
N LYS A 128 14.53 12.11 -8.92
CA LYS A 128 15.41 11.66 -10.01
C LYS A 128 14.76 11.76 -11.39
N SER A 129 13.45 11.58 -11.49
CA SER A 129 12.74 11.46 -12.76
C SER A 129 12.12 12.76 -13.26
N SER A 130 11.81 13.71 -12.38
CA SER A 130 10.95 14.86 -12.73
C SER A 130 11.22 16.17 -11.98
N ASP A 131 12.21 16.22 -11.07
CA ASP A 131 12.43 17.34 -10.14
C ASP A 131 11.17 17.75 -9.33
N TYR A 132 10.18 16.86 -9.25
CA TYR A 132 8.91 17.07 -8.54
C TYR A 132 8.86 16.26 -7.24
N GLU A 133 8.51 16.92 -6.14
CA GLU A 133 8.34 16.28 -4.84
C GLU A 133 6.92 15.74 -4.74
N LEU A 134 6.80 14.43 -4.55
CA LEU A 134 5.51 13.78 -4.42
C LEU A 134 4.78 14.32 -3.19
N GLU A 135 3.52 14.72 -3.37
CA GLU A 135 2.72 15.21 -2.25
C GLU A 135 2.51 14.08 -1.21
N VAL A 136 2.75 14.41 0.05
CA VAL A 136 2.51 13.51 1.19
C VAL A 136 1.49 14.17 2.12
N VAL A 137 0.29 13.61 2.17
CA VAL A 137 -0.82 14.10 2.98
C VAL A 137 -0.95 13.26 4.23
N SER A 138 -0.86 13.89 5.40
CA SER A 138 -1.13 13.24 6.68
C SER A 138 -2.56 13.50 7.13
N SER A 139 -3.40 12.46 7.17
CA SER A 139 -4.78 12.53 7.63
C SER A 139 -5.20 11.23 8.32
N ASN A 140 -5.96 11.37 9.42
CA ASN A 140 -6.61 10.23 10.05
C ASN A 140 -7.89 9.80 9.35
N ARG A 141 -8.35 10.58 8.36
CA ARG A 141 -9.53 10.24 7.59
C ARG A 141 -9.35 10.62 6.13
N PHE A 142 -9.57 9.68 5.21
CA PHE A 142 -9.52 9.96 3.78
C PHE A 142 -10.30 8.93 2.98
N GLU A 143 -10.65 9.30 1.76
CA GLU A 143 -11.22 8.38 0.77
C GLU A 143 -10.13 7.80 -0.13
N TYR A 144 -10.34 6.58 -0.61
CA TYR A 144 -9.51 5.94 -1.62
C TYR A 144 -10.34 5.02 -2.52
N ASN A 145 -9.91 4.87 -3.76
CA ASN A 145 -10.48 3.98 -4.76
C ASN A 145 -9.98 2.55 -4.52
N ALA A 146 -10.77 1.73 -3.82
CA ALA A 146 -10.41 0.34 -3.54
C ALA A 146 -10.52 -0.58 -4.78
N ALA A 147 -11.33 -0.18 -5.76
CA ALA A 147 -11.42 -0.72 -7.12
C ALA A 147 -11.91 0.40 -8.07
N SER A 148 -12.01 0.12 -9.38
CA SER A 148 -12.42 1.11 -10.39
C SER A 148 -13.79 1.74 -10.16
N ASP A 149 -14.68 1.02 -9.48
CA ASP A 149 -16.08 1.37 -9.21
C ASP A 149 -16.39 1.37 -7.70
N LEU A 150 -15.37 1.30 -6.86
CA LEU A 150 -15.53 1.18 -5.41
C LEU A 150 -14.64 2.17 -4.66
N VAL A 151 -15.25 3.25 -4.20
CA VAL A 151 -14.64 4.20 -3.26
C VAL A 151 -14.89 3.72 -1.83
N LYS A 152 -13.89 3.89 -0.97
CA LYS A 152 -13.98 3.59 0.46
C LYS A 152 -13.42 4.75 1.26
N GLU A 153 -13.99 4.98 2.43
CA GLU A 153 -13.42 5.86 3.44
C GLU A 153 -12.69 5.01 4.50
N ILE A 154 -11.59 5.55 4.99
CA ILE A 154 -10.81 4.99 6.09
C ILE A 154 -10.72 6.04 7.19
N GLU A 155 -10.86 5.60 8.44
CA GLU A 155 -10.70 6.42 9.63
C GLU A 155 -9.78 5.75 10.66
N PHE A 156 -8.75 6.47 11.09
CA PHE A 156 -7.76 6.01 12.05
C PHE A 156 -8.04 6.61 13.42
N GLU A 157 -8.18 5.76 14.42
CA GLU A 157 -8.40 6.16 15.80
C GLU A 157 -7.34 5.56 16.73
N GLU A 158 -6.95 6.32 17.74
CA GLU A 158 -6.14 5.83 18.83
C GLU A 158 -7.08 5.32 19.94
N VAL A 159 -6.86 4.11 20.43
CA VAL A 159 -7.62 3.60 21.58
C VAL A 159 -6.66 3.20 22.68
N GLU A 160 -7.07 3.36 23.95
CA GLU A 160 -6.28 3.25 25.18
C GLU A 160 -5.03 2.33 25.08
N GLY A 161 -3.89 2.90 24.67
CA GLY A 161 -2.59 2.22 24.59
C GLY A 161 -2.36 1.29 23.39
N MET A 162 -3.33 1.15 22.47
CA MET A 162 -3.26 0.35 21.24
C MET A 162 -4.06 1.03 20.10
N CYS A 163 -3.43 1.30 18.95
CA CYS A 163 -4.17 1.77 17.76
C CYS A 163 -5.25 0.75 17.34
N GLN A 164 -6.53 1.05 17.62
CA GLN A 164 -7.67 0.28 17.14
C GLN A 164 -8.22 0.95 15.88
N LYS A 165 -8.59 0.15 14.90
CA LYS A 165 -8.75 0.63 13.52
C LYS A 165 -10.18 0.41 13.09
N PHE A 166 -10.81 1.47 12.61
CA PHE A 166 -12.17 1.43 12.07
C PHE A 166 -12.11 1.64 10.56
N TRP A 167 -12.90 0.87 9.82
CA TRP A 167 -12.99 1.01 8.37
C TRP A 167 -14.47 1.04 8.01
N SER A 168 -14.97 2.23 7.71
CA SER A 168 -16.36 2.40 7.30
C SER A 168 -16.43 2.29 5.78
N VAL A 169 -16.92 1.15 5.28
CA VAL A 169 -17.20 0.98 3.86
C VAL A 169 -18.60 1.51 3.59
N PHE A 170 -18.68 2.76 3.11
CA PHE A 170 -19.92 3.31 2.59
C PHE A 170 -20.11 2.82 1.15
N HIS A 171 -20.76 1.66 0.99
CA HIS A 171 -21.33 1.29 -0.30
C HIS A 171 -22.73 1.90 -0.36
N PHE A 172 -22.95 2.94 -1.16
CA PHE A 172 -24.33 3.36 -1.44
C PHE A 172 -24.97 2.27 -2.32
N PRO A 173 -26.08 1.58 -1.95
CA PRO A 173 -27.05 1.86 -0.88
C PRO A 173 -27.01 0.91 0.35
N LEU A 174 -25.96 0.10 0.53
CA LEU A 174 -25.80 -0.85 1.64
C LEU A 174 -24.54 -0.54 2.46
N ILE A 175 -24.70 0.08 3.62
CA ILE A 175 -23.61 0.34 4.57
C ILE A 175 -23.21 -0.99 5.22
N TYR A 176 -21.99 -1.47 4.94
CA TYR A 176 -21.39 -2.61 5.64
C TYR A 176 -20.19 -2.11 6.44
N GLU A 177 -20.29 -2.16 7.77
CA GLU A 177 -19.19 -1.83 8.67
C GLU A 177 -18.29 -3.07 8.85
N TYR A 178 -17.02 -2.98 8.45
CA TYR A 178 -16.02 -4.03 8.68
C TYR A 178 -15.04 -3.57 9.75
N ARG A 179 -15.03 -4.24 10.90
CA ARG A 179 -14.05 -3.99 11.98
C ARG A 179 -12.89 -4.98 11.90
N GLY A 180 -11.66 -4.49 11.82
CA GLY A 180 -10.45 -5.31 11.77
C GLY A 180 -9.39 -4.85 12.77
N LYS A 181 -8.83 -5.77 13.56
CA LYS A 181 -7.81 -5.48 14.60
C LYS A 181 -6.40 -5.83 14.14
N CYS A 182 -5.50 -4.83 13.99
CA CYS A 182 -4.09 -5.03 13.64
C CYS A 182 -3.17 -4.61 14.78
N VAL A 183 -2.46 -5.58 15.37
CA VAL A 183 -1.48 -5.44 16.45
C VAL A 183 -0.10 -5.76 15.88
N ASP A 184 0.85 -4.84 15.96
CA ASP A 184 2.26 -5.07 15.58
C ASP A 184 2.50 -5.63 14.16
N GLY A 185 1.62 -5.30 13.20
CA GLY A 185 1.69 -5.82 11.83
C GLY A 185 1.07 -7.20 11.65
N GLU A 186 0.52 -7.81 12.70
CA GLU A 186 -0.32 -9.01 12.63
C GLU A 186 -1.80 -8.64 12.88
N LEU A 187 -2.70 -9.12 12.04
CA LEU A 187 -4.13 -8.87 12.18
C LEU A 187 -4.80 -10.13 12.76
N SER A 188 -5.38 -10.00 13.94
CA SER A 188 -6.36 -10.96 14.45
C SER A 188 -7.70 -10.59 13.82
N SER A 189 -8.07 -11.30 12.75
CA SER A 189 -9.42 -11.22 12.21
C SER A 189 -10.35 -11.94 13.19
N THR A 190 -11.06 -11.21 14.03
CA THR A 190 -12.25 -11.78 14.67
C THR A 190 -13.30 -11.89 13.58
N TYR A 191 -13.55 -13.12 13.12
CA TYR A 191 -14.63 -13.44 12.22
C TYR A 191 -15.95 -12.90 12.80
N MET A 192 -16.70 -12.15 12.00
CA MET A 192 -18.09 -11.86 12.28
C MET A 192 -18.88 -13.17 12.26
N SER A 193 -19.13 -13.75 13.43
CA SER A 193 -20.33 -14.57 13.63
C SER A 193 -21.38 -13.66 14.28
N HIS A 194 -22.54 -13.57 13.64
CA HIS A 194 -23.73 -12.81 14.05
C HIS A 194 -23.73 -11.30 13.73
N ALA A 195 -23.82 -10.98 12.44
CA ALA A 195 -24.37 -9.73 11.93
C ALA A 195 -25.90 -9.61 12.15
N MET A 196 -26.42 -10.07 13.30
CA MET A 196 -27.85 -10.10 13.57
C MET A 196 -28.11 -9.90 15.07
N LEU A 197 -27.76 -8.71 15.60
CA LEU A 197 -28.33 -8.20 16.87
C LEU A 197 -27.95 -6.75 17.22
N PHE A 198 -26.99 -6.12 16.53
CA PHE A 198 -26.63 -4.70 16.79
C PHE A 198 -27.28 -3.69 15.83
N LEU A 199 -28.41 -4.06 15.21
CA LEU A 199 -29.26 -3.12 14.49
C LEU A 199 -30.19 -2.29 15.41
N LEU A 200 -29.99 -2.33 16.74
CA LEU A 200 -30.90 -1.71 17.71
C LEU A 200 -30.36 -0.46 18.44
N CYS A 201 -29.12 -0.02 18.23
CA CYS A 201 -28.57 1.12 18.98
C CYS A 201 -28.07 2.31 18.15
N ILE A 202 -28.19 2.29 16.81
CA ILE A 202 -27.83 3.44 15.97
C ILE A 202 -29.02 3.81 15.06
N VAL A 203 -30.20 4.03 15.67
CA VAL A 203 -31.30 4.81 15.07
C VAL A 203 -31.92 5.76 16.12
N LEU A 204 -31.18 6.15 17.15
CA LEU A 204 -31.63 7.13 18.14
C LEU A 204 -30.57 8.21 18.35
N SER A 205 -30.21 8.94 17.30
CA SER A 205 -29.51 10.24 17.42
C SER A 205 -29.54 11.12 16.16
N VAL A 206 -30.51 10.95 15.25
CA VAL A 206 -30.76 11.96 14.20
C VAL A 206 -32.25 12.14 13.95
N THR A 207 -32.94 12.75 14.91
CA THR A 207 -33.98 13.77 14.61
C THR A 207 -34.25 14.56 15.90
N PHE A 208 -33.62 15.72 16.03
CA PHE A 208 -34.23 16.85 16.74
C PHE A 208 -34.70 17.83 15.67
N PHE A 209 -35.97 17.71 15.31
CA PHE A 209 -36.92 18.82 15.18
C PHE A 209 -38.33 18.25 15.40
#